data_AF-A0A915MT98-F1
#
_entry.id   AF-A0A915MT98-F1
#
_cell.length_a   1.000
_cell.length_b   1.000
_cell.length_c   1.000
_cell.angle_alpha   90.00
_cell.angle_beta   90.00
_cell.angle_gamma   90.00
#
_symmetry.space_group_name_H-M   'P 1'
#
loop_
_entity.id
_entity.type
_entity.pdbx_description
1 polymer ?
#
loop_
_entity_poly.entity_id
_entity_poly.type
_entity_poly.pdbx_seq_one_letter_code
_entity_poly.pdbx_strand_id
1 'polypeptide(L)'
;VLLCGLSASDLSLCILALPVFSLAQLQHLIPGLPPSLANHLLVFCYPLCLMAQTMSVWMLVGITIDRWLAVCYPFSIRIHCTVKRARLIVLSTFLFSLFYNLVRFWEYRIDSNGEIVGLL
;
A
#
# COMPACT_ATOMS: atom_id res chain seq x y z
N VAL A 1 12.59 -5.53 12.90
CA VAL A 1 12.66 -4.97 11.53
C VAL A 1 11.37 -5.20 10.75
N LEU A 2 10.91 -6.45 10.57
CA LEU A 2 9.65 -6.74 9.86
C LEU A 2 8.43 -6.06 10.52
N LEU A 3 8.31 -6.14 11.85
CA LEU A 3 7.25 -5.45 12.60
C LEU A 3 7.27 -3.91 12.47
N CYS A 4 8.47 -3.30 12.48
CA CYS A 4 8.60 -1.85 12.25
C CYS A 4 8.23 -1.47 10.81
N GLY A 5 8.56 -2.33 9.84
CA GLY A 5 8.14 -2.18 8.45
C GLY A 5 6.61 -2.21 8.35
N LEU A 6 5.98 -3.20 9.00
CA LEU A 6 4.53 -3.36 9.01
C LEU A 6 3.84 -2.12 9.61
N SER A 7 4.30 -1.66 10.79
CA SER A 7 3.73 -0.47 11.41
C SER A 7 3.91 0.79 10.57
N ALA A 8 5.04 0.93 9.86
CA ALA A 8 5.27 2.05 8.97
C ALA A 8 4.36 2.01 7.73
N SER A 9 4.11 0.81 7.17
CA SER A 9 3.15 0.64 6.08
C SER A 9 1.71 0.92 6.55
N ASP A 10 1.33 0.48 7.74
CA ASP A 10 -0.01 0.73 8.30
C ASP A 10 -0.21 2.22 8.64
N LEU A 11 0.81 2.90 9.14
CA LEU A 11 0.77 4.35 9.33
C LEU A 11 0.60 5.07 7.99
N SER A 12 1.37 4.68 6.97
CA SER A 12 1.29 5.25 5.62
C SER A 12 -0.09 5.03 5.01
N LEU A 13 -0.67 3.84 5.22
CA LEU A 13 -2.05 3.54 4.86
C LEU A 13 -3.05 4.47 5.52
N CYS A 14 -2.98 4.63 6.83
CA CYS A 14 -3.88 5.52 7.57
C CYS A 14 -3.76 6.96 7.07
N ILE A 15 -2.53 7.46 6.88
CA ILE A 15 -2.29 8.83 6.40
C ILE A 15 -2.89 9.06 5.01
N LEU A 16 -2.80 8.08 4.12
CA LEU A 16 -3.34 8.19 2.75
C LEU A 16 -4.85 7.92 2.68
N ALA A 17 -5.37 7.00 3.50
CA ALA A 17 -6.77 6.59 3.48
C ALA A 17 -7.68 7.63 4.12
N LEU A 18 -7.22 8.28 5.21
CA LEU A 18 -7.98 9.33 5.90
C LEU A 18 -8.47 10.44 4.96
N PRO A 19 -7.62 11.13 4.18
CA PRO A 19 -8.09 12.19 3.29
C PRO A 19 -9.02 11.65 2.19
N VAL A 20 -8.78 10.44 1.67
CA VAL A 20 -9.63 9.85 0.62
C VAL A 20 -11.06 9.58 1.13
N PHE A 21 -11.19 8.92 2.28
CA PHE A 21 -12.51 8.62 2.84
C PHE A 21 -13.18 9.86 3.42
N SER A 22 -12.44 10.72 4.12
CA SER A 22 -12.98 11.93 4.73
C SER A 22 -13.44 12.96 3.70
N LEU A 23 -12.74 13.17 2.58
CA LEU A 23 -13.20 14.10 1.54
C LEU A 23 -14.48 13.61 0.86
N ALA A 24 -14.59 12.31 0.58
CA ALA A 24 -15.80 11.74 -0.03
C ALA A 24 -17.04 11.96 0.85
N GLN A 25 -16.88 11.87 2.17
CA GLN A 25 -17.96 12.13 3.13
C GLN A 25 -18.22 13.64 3.32
N LEU A 26 -17.17 14.46 3.29
CA LEU A 26 -17.29 15.92 3.45
C LEU A 26 -18.02 16.56 2.26
N GLN A 27 -17.82 16.08 1.03
CA GLN A 27 -18.56 16.54 -0.15
C GLN A 27 -20.06 16.29 -0.04
N HIS A 28 -20.46 15.17 0.58
CA HIS A 28 -21.86 14.85 0.81
C HIS A 28 -22.49 15.78 1.86
N LEU A 29 -21.70 16.30 2.81
CA LEU A 29 -22.17 17.16 3.88
C LEU A 29 -22.12 18.66 3.52
N ILE A 30 -21.19 19.07 2.64
CA ILE A 30 -20.99 20.46 2.21
C ILE A 30 -20.95 20.50 0.67
N PRO A 31 -22.09 20.76 0.00
CA PRO A 31 -22.19 20.73 -1.47
C PRO A 31 -21.49 21.91 -2.20
N GLY A 32 -20.63 22.67 -1.52
CA GLY A 32 -19.88 23.81 -2.08
C GLY A 32 -18.38 23.58 -2.28
N LEU A 33 -17.86 22.39 -1.93
CA LEU A 33 -16.44 22.08 -2.13
C LEU A 33 -16.14 21.84 -3.62
N PRO A 34 -15.04 22.38 -4.17
CA PRO A 34 -14.68 22.16 -5.57
C PRO A 34 -14.40 20.66 -5.83
N PRO A 35 -15.11 20.01 -6.76
CA PRO A 35 -14.95 18.57 -7.04
C PRO A 35 -13.57 18.24 -7.64
N SER A 36 -12.87 19.23 -8.21
CA SER A 36 -11.54 19.08 -8.80
C SER A 36 -10.49 18.63 -7.78
N LEU A 37 -10.54 19.13 -6.54
CA LEU A 37 -9.59 18.76 -5.48
C LEU A 37 -9.79 17.30 -5.03
N ALA A 38 -11.05 16.91 -4.83
CA ALA A 38 -11.39 15.53 -4.47
C ALA A 38 -10.98 14.57 -5.57
N ASN A 39 -11.24 14.92 -6.83
CA ASN A 39 -10.87 14.09 -7.98
C ASN A 39 -9.35 13.93 -8.10
N HIS A 40 -8.58 15.01 -7.92
CA HIS A 40 -7.13 14.96 -8.00
C HIS A 40 -6.51 14.09 -6.88
N LEU A 41 -7.02 14.24 -5.65
CA LEU A 41 -6.59 13.41 -4.52
C LEU A 41 -6.99 11.95 -4.70
N LEU A 42 -8.16 11.67 -5.26
CA LEU A 42 -8.61 10.29 -5.49
C LEU A 42 -7.72 9.59 -6.52
N VAL A 43 -7.39 10.26 -7.64
CA VAL A 43 -6.48 9.71 -8.67
C VAL A 43 -5.09 9.38 -8.11
N PHE A 44 -4.56 10.20 -7.20
CA PHE A 44 -3.19 10.02 -6.69
C PHE A 44 -3.13 9.17 -5.41
N CYS A 45 -3.98 9.45 -4.42
CA CYS A 45 -3.96 8.76 -3.13
C CYS A 45 -4.57 7.36 -3.18
N TYR A 46 -5.53 7.09 -4.07
CA TYR A 46 -6.15 5.76 -4.18
C TYR A 46 -5.14 4.65 -4.59
N PRO A 47 -4.36 4.81 -5.68
CA PRO A 47 -3.33 3.82 -6.01
C PRO A 47 -2.28 3.72 -4.91
N LEU A 48 -1.86 4.85 -4.32
CA LEU A 48 -0.91 4.87 -3.20
C LEU A 48 -1.39 4.10 -1.97
N CYS A 49 -2.67 4.26 -1.60
CA CYS A 49 -3.31 3.45 -0.57
C CYS A 49 -3.21 1.97 -0.87
N LEU A 50 -3.48 1.57 -2.11
CA LEU A 50 -3.44 0.17 -2.51
C LEU A 50 -2.00 -0.38 -2.55
N MET A 51 -1.00 0.44 -2.90
CA MET A 51 0.42 0.06 -2.77
C MET A 51 0.77 -0.21 -1.31
N ALA A 52 0.38 0.69 -0.42
CA ALA A 52 0.66 0.56 1.00
C ALA A 52 -0.08 -0.65 1.61
N GLN A 53 -1.29 -0.96 1.12
CA GLN A 53 -2.08 -2.12 1.55
C GLN A 53 -1.42 -3.42 1.14
N THR A 54 -1.03 -3.53 -0.13
CA THR A 54 -0.33 -4.72 -0.64
C THR A 54 1.00 -4.92 0.09
N MET A 55 1.76 -3.85 0.35
CA MET A 55 2.97 -3.92 1.16
C MET A 55 2.74 -4.48 2.57
N SER A 56 1.69 -4.01 3.27
CA SER A 56 1.35 -4.48 4.62
C SER A 56 1.01 -5.98 4.63
N VAL A 57 0.17 -6.44 3.69
CA VAL A 57 -0.19 -7.87 3.56
C VAL A 57 1.04 -8.75 3.35
N TRP A 58 1.93 -8.36 2.44
CA TRP A 58 3.14 -9.14 2.16
C TRP A 58 4.16 -9.10 3.29
N MET A 59 4.26 -7.99 4.03
CA MET A 59 5.05 -7.94 5.26
C MET A 59 4.50 -8.88 6.33
N LEU A 60 3.17 -8.96 6.45
CA LEU A 60 2.51 -9.88 7.38
C LEU A 60 2.80 -11.34 7.04
N VAL A 61 2.76 -11.71 5.75
CA VAL A 61 3.19 -13.03 5.27
C VAL A 61 4.66 -13.31 5.62
N GLY A 62 5.54 -12.31 5.48
CA GLY A 62 6.94 -12.44 5.91
C GLY A 62 7.08 -12.73 7.41
N ILE A 63 6.27 -12.07 8.25
CA ILE A 63 6.26 -12.27 9.71
C ILE A 63 5.74 -13.67 10.07
N THR A 64 4.67 -14.14 9.42
CA THR A 64 4.11 -15.47 9.71
C THR A 64 5.07 -16.59 9.32
N ILE A 65 5.77 -16.46 8.19
CA ILE A 65 6.80 -17.42 7.76
C ILE A 65 7.96 -17.44 8.75
N ASP A 66 8.46 -16.27 9.18
CA ASP A 66 9.54 -16.17 10.16
C ASP A 66 9.16 -16.87 11.48
N ARG A 67 7.93 -16.63 11.96
CA ARG A 67 7.39 -17.26 13.17
C ARG A 67 7.18 -18.77 13.01
N TRP A 68 6.73 -19.23 11.84
CA TRP A 68 6.56 -20.65 11.53
C TRP A 68 7.91 -21.38 11.51
N LEU A 69 8.91 -20.80 10.86
CA LEU A 69 10.28 -21.34 10.83
C LEU A 69 10.90 -21.41 12.23
N ALA A 70 10.68 -20.40 13.06
CA ALA A 70 11.18 -20.39 14.45
C ALA A 70 10.61 -21.54 15.30
N VAL A 71 9.35 -21.93 15.05
CA VAL A 71 8.67 -23.02 15.78
C VAL A 71 9.10 -24.39 15.24
N CYS A 72 9.13 -24.57 13.91
CA CYS A 72 9.42 -25.87 13.31
C CYS A 72 10.91 -26.21 13.26
N TYR A 73 11.81 -25.22 13.27
CA TYR A 73 13.26 -25.42 13.13
C TYR A 73 14.08 -24.67 14.20
N PRO A 74 13.88 -24.93 15.51
CA PRO A 74 14.49 -24.19 16.61
C PRO A 74 16.04 -24.23 16.64
N PHE A 75 16.66 -25.30 16.13
CA PHE A 75 18.12 -25.47 16.11
C PHE A 75 18.83 -24.85 14.90
N SER A 76 18.09 -24.60 13.81
CA SER A 76 18.69 -24.04 12.59
C SER A 76 18.90 -22.52 12.68
N ILE A 77 18.17 -21.85 13.58
CA ILE A 77 18.07 -20.38 13.71
C ILE A 77 19.44 -19.70 13.96
N ARG A 78 20.40 -20.37 14.60
CA ARG A 78 21.75 -19.81 14.85
C ARG A 78 22.62 -19.67 13.59
N ILE A 79 22.31 -20.43 12.53
CA ILE A 79 23.03 -20.39 11.23
C ILE A 79 22.10 -19.87 10.11
N HIS A 80 20.78 -20.13 10.23
CA HIS A 80 19.72 -19.75 9.29
C HIS A 80 19.01 -18.43 9.65
N CYS A 81 19.65 -17.55 10.43
CA CYS A 81 19.22 -16.17 10.59
C CYS A 81 19.48 -15.39 9.28
N THR A 82 18.88 -15.84 8.17
CA THR A 82 18.99 -15.15 6.89
C THR A 82 18.01 -13.99 6.87
N VAL A 83 18.38 -12.92 7.59
CA VAL A 83 17.97 -11.54 7.31
C VAL A 83 18.06 -11.27 5.80
N LYS A 84 19.00 -11.93 5.09
CA LYS A 84 19.12 -11.90 3.63
C LYS A 84 17.88 -12.43 2.89
N ARG A 85 17.24 -13.51 3.34
CA ARG A 85 16.00 -14.03 2.73
C ARG A 85 14.79 -13.18 3.12
N ALA A 86 14.69 -12.75 4.37
CA ALA A 86 13.64 -11.80 4.77
C ALA A 86 13.73 -10.49 3.98
N ARG A 87 14.94 -9.97 3.79
CA ARG A 87 15.21 -8.79 2.96
C ARG A 87 14.95 -9.05 1.48
N LEU A 88 15.22 -10.25 0.98
CA LEU A 88 14.85 -10.65 -0.38
C LEU A 88 13.33 -10.69 -0.56
N ILE A 89 12.58 -11.22 0.42
CA ILE A 89 11.11 -11.21 0.40
C ILE A 89 10.61 -9.76 0.41
N VAL A 90 11.12 -8.90 1.30
CA VAL A 90 10.75 -7.47 1.33
C VAL A 90 11.08 -6.78 0.00
N LEU A 91 12.24 -7.06 -0.59
CA LEU A 91 12.65 -6.48 -1.88
C LEU A 91 11.77 -6.98 -3.03
N SER A 92 11.50 -8.28 -3.10
CA SER A 92 10.62 -8.88 -4.12
C SER A 92 9.20 -8.34 -4.00
N THR A 93 8.68 -8.22 -2.78
CA THR A 93 7.38 -7.59 -2.50
C THR A 93 7.35 -6.13 -2.93
N PHE A 94 8.40 -5.37 -2.61
CA PHE A 94 8.50 -3.97 -3.00
C PHE A 94 8.52 -3.82 -4.51
N LEU A 95 9.34 -4.62 -5.20
CA LEU A 95 9.41 -4.64 -6.67
C LEU A 95 8.07 -5.06 -7.28
N PHE A 96 7.44 -6.12 -6.75
CA PHE A 96 6.16 -6.59 -7.24
C PHE A 96 5.08 -5.52 -7.07
N SER A 97 5.00 -4.87 -5.91
CA SER A 97 4.11 -3.73 -5.65
C SER A 97 4.39 -2.59 -6.62
N LEU A 98 5.65 -2.25 -6.88
CA LEU A 98 6.04 -1.16 -7.77
C LEU A 98 5.64 -1.45 -9.23
N PHE A 99 5.88 -2.67 -9.71
CA PHE A 99 5.46 -3.10 -11.06
C PHE A 99 3.94 -3.14 -11.21
N TYR A 100 3.23 -3.70 -10.22
CA TYR A 100 1.77 -3.77 -10.27
C TYR A 100 1.11 -2.38 -10.24
N ASN A 101 1.69 -1.44 -9.48
CA ASN A 101 1.16 -0.08 -9.39
C ASN A 101 1.59 0.83 -10.55
N LEU A 102 2.74 0.57 -11.18
CA LEU A 102 3.10 1.22 -12.45
C LEU A 102 2.06 0.97 -13.53
N VAL A 103 1.49 -0.24 -13.60
CA VAL A 103 0.39 -0.55 -14.53
C VAL A 103 -0.85 0.30 -14.23
N ARG A 104 -1.16 0.53 -12.95
CA ARG A 104 -2.30 1.37 -12.53
C ARG A 104 -2.15 2.85 -12.84
N PHE A 105 -0.93 3.40 -12.86
CA PHE A 105 -0.72 4.79 -13.30
C PHE A 105 -1.15 5.00 -14.76
N TRP A 106 -1.18 3.94 -15.56
CA TRP A 106 -1.65 4.01 -16.94
C TRP A 106 -3.18 4.01 -17.07
N GLU A 107 -3.89 3.61 -16.01
CA GLU A 107 -5.34 3.34 -16.02
C GLU A 107 -6.18 4.60 -15.72
N TYR A 108 -5.61 5.60 -15.05
CA TYR A 108 -6.29 6.86 -14.72
C TYR A 108 -5.89 7.98 -15.70
N ARG A 109 -6.85 8.51 -16.46
CA ARG A 109 -6.69 9.73 -17.26
C ARG A 109 -7.58 10.84 -16.69
N ILE A 110 -7.03 12.04 -16.58
CA ILE A 110 -7.77 13.25 -16.20
C ILE A 110 -8.23 13.88 -17.52
N ASP A 111 -9.55 13.95 -17.73
CA ASP A 111 -10.10 14.61 -18.90
C ASP A 111 -10.04 16.14 -18.74
N SER A 112 -10.13 16.86 -19.85
CA SER A 112 -10.01 18.33 -19.96
C SER A 112 -11.01 19.11 -19.10
N ASN A 113 -12.05 18.43 -18.61
CA ASN A 113 -13.09 18.96 -17.73
C ASN A 113 -12.82 18.73 -16.22
N GLY A 114 -11.71 18.06 -15.86
CA GLY A 114 -11.35 17.76 -14.46
C GLY A 114 -12.08 16.56 -13.86
N GLU A 115 -12.71 15.74 -14.70
CA GLU A 115 -13.33 14.47 -14.31
C GLU A 115 -12.36 13.29 -14.43
N ILE A 116 -12.50 12.32 -13.54
CA ILE A 116 -11.71 11.10 -13.54
C ILE A 116 -12.35 10.13 -14.52
N VAL A 117 -11.68 9.86 -15.65
CA VAL A 117 -12.11 8.81 -16.58
C VAL A 117 -11.21 7.60 -16.34
N GLY A 118 -11.76 6.60 -15.66
CA GLY A 118 -11.18 5.25 -15.67
C GLY A 118 -11.43 4.62 -17.03
N LEU A 119 -10.44 3.94 -17.61
CA LEU A 119 -10.57 3.28 -18.91
C LEU A 119 -11.47 2.01 -18.91
N LEU A 120 -12.39 1.89 -17.94
CA LEU A 120 -13.39 0.81 -17.82
C LEU A 120 -14.80 1.38 -17.66
#